data_AF-A0A925E9U0-F1
#
_entry.id   AF-A0A925E9U0-F1
#
_cell.length_a   1.000
_cell.length_b   1.000
_cell.length_c   1.000
_cell.angle_alpha   90.00
_cell.angle_beta   90.00
_cell.angle_gamma   90.00
#
_symmetry.space_group_name_H-M   'P 1'
#
loop_
_entity.id
_entity.type
_entity.pdbx_description
1 polymer ?
#
loop_
_entity_poly.entity_id
_entity_poly.type
_entity_poly.pdbx_seq_one_letter_code
_entity_poly.pdbx_strand_id
1 'polypeptide(L)' 'PPGSSPADVNALAQPVDNLYFAGEATSRDYAATVHGAILSGYAAAEMIVASAFCPSADTHAAN' A
#
# COMPACT_ATOMS: atom_id res chain seq x y z
N PRO A 1 16.58 10.78 -5.74
CA PRO A 1 17.94 10.61 -6.35
C PRO A 1 17.96 11.23 -7.75
N PRO A 2 19.13 11.51 -8.35
CA PRO A 2 19.19 11.84 -9.77
C PRO A 2 18.45 10.78 -10.59
N GLY A 3 17.47 11.20 -11.40
CA GLY A 3 16.63 10.31 -12.19
C GLY A 3 15.42 9.69 -11.48
N SER A 4 15.25 9.91 -10.18
CA SER A 4 14.09 9.42 -9.40
C SER A 4 13.13 10.56 -9.06
N SER A 5 11.85 10.25 -8.96
CA SER A 5 10.75 11.18 -8.71
C SER A 5 9.86 10.73 -7.54
N PRO A 6 9.00 11.60 -6.98
CA PRO A 6 8.00 11.20 -5.99
C PRO A 6 7.04 10.10 -6.48
N ALA A 7 6.88 9.93 -7.80
CA ALA A 7 6.08 8.84 -8.35
C ALA A 7 6.69 7.46 -8.06
N ASP A 8 8.02 7.37 -7.93
CA ASP A 8 8.69 6.11 -7.60
C ASP A 8 8.32 5.65 -6.20
N VAL A 9 8.21 6.58 -5.24
CA VAL A 9 7.75 6.28 -3.88
C VAL A 9 6.29 5.83 -3.87
N ASN A 10 5.43 6.49 -4.67
CA ASN A 10 4.03 6.06 -4.82
C ASN A 10 3.94 4.65 -5.42
N ALA A 11 4.79 4.35 -6.41
CA ALA A 11 4.86 3.04 -7.04
C ALA A 11 5.34 1.96 -6.05
N LEU A 12 6.34 2.26 -5.21
CA LEU A 12 6.79 1.38 -4.15
C LEU A 12 5.72 1.09 -3.10
N ALA A 13 4.77 2.00 -2.89
CA ALA A 13 3.65 1.79 -1.96
C ALA A 13 2.51 0.95 -2.54
N GLN A 14 2.47 0.70 -3.86
CA GLN A 14 1.40 -0.09 -4.48
C GLN A 14 1.56 -1.58 -4.17
N PRO A 15 0.50 -2.29 -3.77
CA PRO A 15 0.54 -3.73 -3.62
C PRO A 15 0.59 -4.45 -4.97
N VAL A 16 1.05 -5.70 -4.95
CA VAL A 16 1.01 -6.63 -6.09
C VAL A 16 0.36 -7.92 -5.61
N ASP A 17 -0.84 -8.23 -6.09
CA ASP A 17 -1.67 -9.34 -5.63
C ASP A 17 -1.86 -9.32 -4.10
N ASN A 18 -1.31 -10.32 -3.38
CA ASN A 18 -1.35 -10.42 -1.93
C ASN A 18 -0.06 -9.94 -1.24
N LEU A 19 0.87 -9.33 -2.00
CA LEU A 19 2.10 -8.74 -1.48
C LEU A 19 1.93 -7.24 -1.26
N TYR A 20 2.11 -6.82 -0.02
CA TYR A 20 1.98 -5.43 0.42
C TYR A 20 3.35 -4.89 0.83
N PHE A 21 3.58 -3.60 0.54
CA PHE A 21 4.83 -2.93 0.83
C PHE A 21 4.62 -1.84 1.88
N ALA A 22 5.57 -1.75 2.80
CA ALA A 22 5.62 -0.74 3.85
C ALA A 22 7.09 -0.42 4.16
N GLY A 23 7.31 0.62 4.97
CA GLY A 23 8.63 1.09 5.34
C GLY A 23 8.87 2.51 4.86
N GLU A 24 9.95 3.13 5.33
CA GLU A 24 10.21 4.56 5.09
C GLU A 24 10.19 4.94 3.61
N ALA A 25 10.71 4.06 2.74
CA ALA A 25 10.81 4.28 1.30
C ALA A 25 9.45 4.28 0.57
N THR A 26 8.37 3.91 1.26
CA THR A 26 6.99 3.91 0.75
C THR A 26 6.19 5.12 1.24
N SER A 27 6.77 5.95 2.13
CA SER A 27 6.14 7.16 2.63
C SER A 27 6.57 8.38 1.83
N ARG A 28 5.70 8.85 0.93
CA ARG A 28 5.98 10.03 0.08
C ARG A 28 6.29 11.29 0.89
N ASP A 29 5.56 11.51 1.97
CA ASP A 29 5.65 12.73 2.77
C ASP A 29 6.72 12.65 3.86
N TYR A 30 7.12 11.43 4.26
CA TYR A 30 8.02 11.19 5.40
C TYR A 30 9.12 10.17 5.09
N ALA A 31 9.72 10.25 3.90
CA ALA A 31 10.83 9.39 3.48
C ALA A 31 12.05 9.51 4.42
N ALA A 32 12.78 8.41 4.58
CA ALA A 32 13.96 8.25 5.44
C ALA A 32 13.73 8.57 6.93
N THR A 33 12.49 8.40 7.43
CA THR A 33 12.14 8.61 8.84
C THR A 33 11.52 7.38 9.49
N VAL A 34 11.69 7.25 10.81
CA VAL A 34 11.05 6.19 11.60
C VAL A 34 9.53 6.32 11.60
N HIS A 35 8.99 7.54 11.76
CA HIS A 35 7.54 7.74 11.78
C HIS A 35 6.91 7.49 10.40
N GLY A 36 7.61 7.78 9.29
CA GLY A 36 7.18 7.38 7.95
C GLY A 36 7.10 5.87 7.78
N ALA A 37 8.06 5.11 8.33
CA ALA A 37 7.99 3.65 8.37
C ALA A 37 6.79 3.13 9.19
N ILE A 38 6.52 3.74 10.34
CA ILE A 38 5.37 3.37 11.18
C ILE A 38 4.04 3.64 10.46
N LEU A 39 3.85 4.86 9.93
CA LEU A 39 2.61 5.26 9.27
C LEU A 39 2.34 4.45 8.00
N SER A 40 3.37 4.17 7.19
CA SER A 40 3.23 3.29 6.03
C SER A 40 2.89 1.84 6.41
N GLY A 41 3.39 1.35 7.55
CA GLY A 41 3.00 0.05 8.10
C GLY A 41 1.52 -0.02 8.45
N TYR A 42 0.95 1.03 9.05
CA TYR A 42 -0.49 1.10 9.31
C TYR A 42 -1.29 1.12 8.01
N ALA A 43 -0.89 1.91 7.01
CA ALA A 43 -1.55 1.92 5.71
C ALA A 43 -1.54 0.55 5.03
N ALA A 44 -0.41 -0.17 5.05
CA ALA A 44 -0.33 -1.52 4.50
C ALA A 44 -1.22 -2.52 5.26
N ALA A 45 -1.29 -2.42 6.59
CA ALA A 45 -2.18 -3.25 7.40
C ALA A 45 -3.67 -3.00 7.08
N GLU A 46 -4.07 -1.73 6.90
CA GLU A 46 -5.43 -1.37 6.47
C GLU A 46 -5.76 -1.96 5.10
N MET A 47 -4.83 -1.89 4.13
CA MET A 47 -5.00 -2.52 2.82
C MET A 47 -5.16 -4.05 2.93
N ILE A 48 -4.35 -4.71 3.76
CA ILE A 48 -4.46 -6.16 4.00
C ILE A 48 -5.85 -6.49 4.56
N VAL A 49 -6.32 -5.76 5.57
CA VAL A 49 -7.64 -6.00 6.16
C VAL A 49 -8.75 -5.78 5.12
N ALA A 50 -8.69 -4.69 4.35
CA ALA A 50 -9.67 -4.42 3.30
C ALA A 50 -9.69 -5.48 2.19
N SER A 51 -8.52 -6.01 1.82
CA SER A 51 -8.40 -7.05 0.79
C SER A 51 -8.81 -8.44 1.27
N ALA A 52 -8.46 -8.81 2.51
CA ALA A 52 -8.79 -10.08 3.12
C ALA A 52 -10.29 -10.18 3.45
N PHE A 53 -10.92 -9.03 3.65
CA PHE A 53 -12.35 -8.87 3.84
C PHE A 53 -12.97 -8.10 2.67
N CYS A 54 -12.92 -8.68 1.47
CA CYS A 54 -13.95 -8.38 0.49
C CYS A 54 -15.22 -9.18 0.90
N PRO A 55 -16.35 -8.54 1.26
CA PRO A 55 -17.63 -9.24 1.20
C PRO A 55 -17.82 -9.60 -0.27
N SER A 56 -17.81 -10.89 -0.59
CA SER A 56 -17.91 -11.41 -1.96
C SER A 56 -19.04 -10.73 -2.73
N ALA A 57 -18.72 -9.72 -3.53
CA ALA A 57 -19.61 -9.22 -4.56
C ALA A 57 -19.42 -10.13 -5.78
N ASP A 58 -20.35 -11.09 -5.85
CA ASP A 58 -20.91 -11.71 -7.05
C ASP A 58 -20.17 -12.92 -7.67
N THR A 59 -20.66 -14.09 -7.28
CA THR A 59 -20.87 -15.20 -8.22
C THR A 59 -22.37 -15.57 -8.16
N HIS A 60 -23.10 -15.29 -9.24
CA HIS A 60 -24.49 -15.67 -9.53
C HIS A 60 -25.64 -15.05 -8.70
N ALA A 61 -26.19 -13.91 -9.16
CA ALA A 61 -27.62 -13.58 -9.01
C ALA A 61 -28.06 -12.38 -9.89
N ALA A 62 -28.13 -12.57 -11.21
CA ALA A 62 -29.04 -11.82 -12.06
C ALA A 62 -29.66 -12.81 -13.04
N ASN A 63 -31.00 -12.84 -13.05
CA ASN A 63 -31.92 -13.72 -13.81
C ASN A 63 -31.40 -14.22 -15.16
#